data_AF-A0A962E8F4-F1
#
_entry.id   AF-A0A962E8F4-F1
#
_cell.length_a   1.000
_cell.length_b   1.000
_cell.length_c   1.000
_cell.angle_alpha   90.00
_cell.angle_beta   90.00
_cell.angle_gamma   90.00
#
_symmetry.space_group_name_H-M   'P 1'
#
loop_
_entity.id
_entity.type
_entity.pdbx_description
1 polymer ?
#
loop_
_entity_poly.entity_id
_entity_poly.type
_entity_poly.pdbx_seq_one_letter_code
_entity_poly.pdbx_strand_id
1 'polypeptide(L)'
;MIDAIRSGDLAASDRLFARLYDEFKSRAHLMLRAGPRQTLCTTELVNETWMRLQGRALSIENRAHFSNLAARAMRQVLIDRARHRNAQKRGDGAQPITLSAA
;
A
#
# COMPACT_ATOMS: atom_id res chain seq x y z
N MET A 1 4.50 3.59 -25.43
CA MET A 1 4.72 3.43 -23.97
C MET A 1 3.67 2.53 -23.34
N ILE A 2 2.37 2.75 -23.58
CA ILE A 2 1.28 1.91 -23.03
C ILE A 2 1.33 0.47 -23.57
N ASP A 3 1.68 0.26 -24.85
CA ASP A 3 1.74 -1.08 -25.45
C ASP A 3 2.82 -1.98 -24.82
N ALA A 4 3.96 -1.41 -24.41
CA ALA A 4 5.02 -2.16 -23.72
C ALA A 4 4.60 -2.61 -22.31
N ILE A 5 3.74 -1.83 -21.64
CA ILE A 5 3.23 -2.20 -20.32
C ILE A 5 2.22 -3.35 -20.45
N ARG A 6 1.46 -3.42 -21.56
CA ARG A 6 0.55 -4.53 -21.84
C ARG A 6 1.26 -5.87 -22.00
N SER A 7 2.52 -5.88 -22.44
CA SER A 7 3.38 -7.08 -22.47
C SER A 7 4.05 -7.40 -21.13
N GLY A 8 3.74 -6.67 -20.05
CA GLY A 8 4.32 -6.91 -18.72
C GLY A 8 5.76 -6.39 -18.56
N ASP A 9 6.19 -5.43 -19.38
CA ASP A 9 7.51 -4.80 -19.24
C ASP A 9 7.60 -4.00 -17.92
N LEU A 10 8.42 -4.50 -16.99
CA LEU A 10 8.70 -3.87 -15.71
C LEU A 10 9.30 -2.47 -15.91
N ALA A 11 10.25 -2.29 -16.83
CA ALA A 11 10.88 -0.99 -17.05
C ALA A 11 9.88 0.05 -17.60
N ALA A 12 8.88 -0.39 -18.38
CA ALA A 12 7.80 0.49 -18.81
C ALA A 12 6.86 0.85 -17.65
N SER A 13 6.60 -0.09 -16.74
CA SER A 13 5.84 0.14 -15.50
C SER A 13 6.55 1.11 -14.57
N ASP A 14 7.87 0.99 -14.39
CA ASP A 14 8.71 1.88 -13.58
C ASP A 14 8.64 3.32 -14.08
N ARG A 15 8.78 3.51 -15.40
CA ARG A 15 8.67 4.83 -16.03
C ARG A 15 7.28 5.44 -15.86
N LEU A 16 6.23 4.62 -15.94
CA LEU A 16 4.87 5.10 -15.71
C LEU A 16 4.66 5.49 -14.25
N PHE A 17 5.15 4.67 -13.32
CA PHE A 17 5.08 4.94 -11.90
C PHE A 17 5.81 6.24 -11.53
N ALA A 18 7.03 6.44 -12.03
CA ALA A 18 7.82 7.65 -11.80
C ALA A 18 7.07 8.91 -12.27
N ARG A 19 6.39 8.86 -13.43
CA ARG A 19 5.59 9.98 -13.95
C ARG A 19 4.35 10.29 -13.11
N LEU A 20 3.82 9.31 -12.39
CA LEU A 20 2.59 9.44 -11.60
C LEU A 20 2.87 9.53 -10.09
N TYR A 21 4.14 9.58 -9.71
CA TYR A 21 4.57 9.52 -8.32
C TYR A 21 3.97 10.65 -7.47
N ASP A 22 3.92 11.88 -7.98
CA ASP A 22 3.35 13.03 -7.26
C ASP A 22 1.82 12.95 -7.14
N GLU A 23 1.15 12.40 -8.15
CA GLU A 23 -0.29 12.11 -8.10
C GLU A 23 -0.58 11.03 -7.04
N PHE A 24 0.26 10.01 -6.97
CA PHE A 24 0.17 8.95 -5.96
C PHE A 24 0.43 9.46 -4.56
N LYS A 25 1.44 10.32 -4.35
CA LYS A 25 1.64 10.99 -3.06
C LYS A 25 0.43 11.81 -2.65
N SER A 26 -0.14 12.58 -3.57
CA SER A 26 -1.30 13.43 -3.27
C SER A 26 -2.51 12.59 -2.84
N ARG A 27 -2.79 11.48 -3.54
CA ARG A 27 -3.86 10.54 -3.16
C ARG A 27 -3.57 9.84 -1.84
N ALA A 28 -2.35 9.33 -1.66
CA ALA A 28 -1.94 8.67 -0.42
C ALA A 28 -2.07 9.61 0.78
N HIS A 29 -1.68 10.88 0.62
CA HIS A 29 -1.84 11.90 1.66
C HIS A 29 -3.30 12.12 2.01
N LEU A 30 -4.19 12.25 1.02
CA LEU A 30 -5.63 12.38 1.25
C LEU A 30 -6.21 11.15 1.98
N MET A 31 -5.82 9.94 1.58
CA MET A 31 -6.27 8.70 2.20
C MET A 31 -5.82 8.60 3.66
N LEU A 32 -4.58 8.99 3.95
CA LEU A 32 -4.06 9.01 5.32
C LEU A 32 -4.75 10.05 6.20
N ARG A 33 -5.13 11.21 5.63
CA ARG A 33 -5.89 12.24 6.35
C ARG A 33 -7.34 11.86 6.64
N ALA A 34 -7.96 11.09 5.75
CA ALA A 34 -9.34 10.63 5.91
C ALA A 34 -9.48 9.43 6.88
N GLY A 35 -8.38 8.72 7.16
CA GLY A 35 -8.36 7.57 8.04
C GLY A 35 -8.12 7.93 9.52
N PRO A 36 -8.26 6.94 10.44
CA PRO A 36 -7.79 7.08 11.82
C PRO A 36 -6.30 7.39 11.85
N ARG A 37 -5.79 7.99 12.94
CA ARG A 37 -4.34 8.26 13.11
C ARG A 37 -3.52 7.01 12.75
N GLN A 38 -2.82 7.09 11.63
CA GLN A 38 -1.87 6.07 11.17
C GLN A 38 -0.46 6.46 11.63
N THR A 39 0.39 5.47 11.88
CA THR A 39 1.85 5.68 12.00
C THR A 39 2.55 5.67 10.65
N LEU A 40 1.84 5.27 9.59
CA LEU A 40 2.32 5.19 8.22
C LEU A 40 2.33 6.59 7.59
N CYS A 41 3.45 6.98 6.98
CA CYS A 41 3.56 8.22 6.20
C CYS A 41 3.20 8.01 4.73
N THR A 42 2.99 9.12 4.01
CA THR A 42 2.62 9.12 2.59
C THR A 42 3.62 8.34 1.73
N THR A 43 4.92 8.58 1.92
CA THR A 43 5.98 7.95 1.12
C THR A 43 6.01 6.44 1.33
N GLU A 44 5.86 5.98 2.57
CA GLU A 44 5.81 4.55 2.88
C GLU A 44 4.60 3.88 2.22
N LEU A 45 3.41 4.51 2.26
CA LEU A 45 2.23 3.96 1.60
C LEU A 45 2.42 3.81 0.09
N VAL A 46 3.05 4.80 -0.55
CA VAL A 46 3.33 4.78 -1.99
C VAL A 46 4.37 3.71 -2.34
N ASN A 47 5.45 3.60 -1.56
CA ASN A 47 6.50 2.61 -1.79
C ASN A 47 6.00 1.17 -1.57
N GLU A 48 5.24 0.94 -0.50
CA GLU A 48 4.62 -0.37 -0.23
C GLU A 48 3.64 -0.77 -1.35
N THR A 49 2.86 0.19 -1.83
CA THR A 49 1.97 -0.02 -2.98
C THR A 49 2.76 -0.43 -4.22
N TRP A 50 3.87 0.24 -4.49
CA TRP A 50 4.72 -0.06 -5.63
C TRP A 50 5.31 -1.47 -5.58
N MET A 51 5.84 -1.88 -4.42
CA MET A 51 6.36 -3.23 -4.21
C MET A 51 5.29 -4.30 -4.46
N ARG A 52 4.05 -4.06 -4.01
CA ARG A 52 2.92 -4.97 -4.25
C ARG A 52 2.47 -5.06 -5.71
N LEU A 53 2.64 -3.99 -6.48
CA LEU A 53 2.27 -3.94 -7.89
C LEU A 53 3.34 -4.58 -8.79
N GLN A 54 4.62 -4.38 -8.48
CA GLN A 54 5.73 -5.00 -9.24
C GLN A 54 5.74 -6.53 -9.17
N GLY A 55 5.29 -7.11 -8.06
CA GLY A 55 5.18 -8.58 -7.91
C GLY A 55 4.07 -9.23 -8.74
N ARG A 56 3.39 -8.49 -9.62
CA ARG A 56 2.28 -8.97 -10.45
C ARG A 56 2.53 -8.61 -11.91
N ALA A 57 2.26 -9.56 -12.82
CA ALA A 57 2.18 -9.25 -14.23
C ALA A 57 0.91 -8.42 -14.49
N LEU A 58 1.03 -7.10 -14.46
CA LEU A 58 -0.09 -6.18 -14.61
C LEU A 58 -0.28 -5.83 -16.08
N SER A 59 -1.41 -6.25 -16.66
CA SER A 59 -1.85 -5.72 -17.96
C SER A 59 -2.46 -4.33 -17.73
N ILE A 60 -1.66 -3.29 -17.93
CA ILE A 60 -2.11 -1.90 -17.77
C ILE A 60 -2.61 -1.40 -19.11
N GLU A 61 -3.92 -1.15 -19.18
CA GLU A 61 -4.58 -0.72 -20.40
C GLU A 61 -4.46 0.78 -20.64
N ASN A 62 -4.52 1.59 -19.58
CA ASN A 62 -4.40 3.04 -19.64
C ASN A 62 -4.04 3.62 -18.26
N ARG A 63 -3.75 4.93 -18.23
CA ARG A 63 -3.37 5.67 -17.01
C ARG A 63 -4.46 5.59 -15.92
N ALA A 64 -5.74 5.69 -16.29
CA ALA A 64 -6.83 5.65 -15.31
C ALA A 64 -6.92 4.25 -14.66
N HIS A 65 -6.76 3.18 -15.45
CA HIS A 65 -6.69 1.81 -14.96
C HIS A 65 -5.54 1.64 -13.96
N PHE A 66 -4.34 2.13 -14.29
CA PHE A 66 -3.20 2.07 -13.38
C PHE A 66 -3.44 2.85 -12.08
N SER A 67 -3.97 4.06 -12.18
CA SER A 67 -4.34 4.87 -11.02
C SER A 67 -5.38 4.18 -10.11
N ASN A 68 -6.38 3.53 -10.69
CA ASN A 68 -7.39 2.77 -9.95
C ASN A 68 -6.78 1.56 -9.25
N LEU A 69 -5.89 0.84 -9.94
CA LEU A 69 -5.18 -0.30 -9.39
C LEU A 69 -4.26 0.12 -8.21
N ALA A 70 -3.51 1.21 -8.37
CA ALA A 70 -2.68 1.78 -7.32
C ALA A 70 -3.53 2.21 -6.10
N ALA A 71 -4.65 2.90 -6.32
CA ALA A 71 -5.56 3.27 -5.24
C ALA A 71 -6.15 2.04 -4.51
N ARG A 72 -6.46 0.96 -5.24
CA ARG A 72 -6.90 -0.30 -4.63
C ARG A 72 -5.80 -0.94 -3.79
N ALA A 73 -4.58 -0.99 -4.30
CA ALA A 73 -3.43 -1.53 -3.58
C ALA A 73 -3.12 -0.72 -2.32
N MET A 74 -3.14 0.62 -2.38
CA MET A 74 -3.00 1.50 -1.20
C MET A 74 -4.05 1.18 -0.12
N ARG A 75 -5.32 1.00 -0.50
CA ARG A 75 -6.37 0.62 0.46
C ARG A 75 -6.08 -0.73 1.11
N GLN A 76 -5.61 -1.71 0.34
CA GLN A 76 -5.24 -3.02 0.86
C GLN A 76 -4.11 -2.92 1.90
N VAL A 77 -3.08 -2.12 1.63
CA VAL A 77 -1.98 -1.85 2.59
C VAL A 77 -2.54 -1.31 3.91
N LEU A 78 -3.41 -0.30 3.84
CA LEU A 78 -4.00 0.31 5.03
C LEU A 78 -4.86 -0.69 5.82
N ILE A 79 -5.65 -1.52 5.13
CA ILE A 79 -6.47 -2.57 5.75
C ILE A 79 -5.58 -3.61 6.44
N ASP A 80 -4.53 -4.10 5.75
CA ASP A 80 -3.64 -5.11 6.31
C ASP A 80 -2.93 -4.57 7.56
N ARG A 81 -2.45 -3.32 7.53
CA ARG A 81 -1.85 -2.68 8.72
C ARG A 81 -2.86 -2.51 9.86
N ALA A 82 -4.10 -2.15 9.56
CA ALA A 82 -5.16 -2.07 10.57
C ALA A 82 -5.45 -3.45 11.18
N ARG A 83 -5.51 -4.50 10.36
CA ARG A 83 -5.66 -5.89 10.81
C ARG A 83 -4.51 -6.33 11.70
N HIS A 84 -3.25 -6.12 11.27
CA HIS A 84 -2.07 -6.46 12.06
C HIS A 84 -2.02 -5.73 13.41
N ARG A 85 -2.36 -4.44 13.45
CA ARG A 85 -2.43 -3.67 14.70
C ARG A 85 -3.47 -4.24 15.67
N ASN A 86 -4.61 -4.69 15.15
CA ASN A 86 -5.66 -5.29 15.96
C ASN A 86 -5.33 -6.71 16.42
N ALA A 87 -4.63 -7.50 15.59
CA ALA A 87 -4.23 -8.86 15.92
C ALA A 87 -3.13 -8.93 17.00
N GLN A 88 -2.23 -7.93 17.07
CA GLN A 88 -1.04 -8.00 17.93
C GLN A 88 -1.16 -7.30 19.29
N LYS A 89 -2.21 -6.52 19.53
CA LYS A 89 -2.34 -5.77 20.79
C LYS A 89 -3.43 -6.38 21.67
N ARG A 90 -2.99 -6.96 22.80
CA ARG A 90 -3.76 -7.47 23.97
C ARG A 90 -4.02 -8.98 24.02
N GLY A 91 -2.99 -9.78 23.79
CA GLY A 91 -2.93 -11.13 24.32
C GLY A 91 -3.85 -12.17 23.68
N ASP A 92 -4.74 -11.85 22.75
CA ASP A 92 -5.57 -12.83 22.01
C ASP A 92 -6.08 -14.02 22.87
N GLY A 93 -6.70 -13.72 24.03
CA GLY A 93 -7.17 -14.75 24.97
C GLY A 93 -6.16 -15.21 26.03
N ALA A 94 -4.95 -14.67 26.04
CA ALA A 94 -3.96 -14.90 27.09
C ALA A 94 -4.45 -14.34 28.42
N GLN A 95 -4.51 -15.19 29.44
CA GLN A 95 -4.72 -14.73 30.80
C GLN A 95 -3.53 -13.86 31.24
N PRO A 96 -3.77 -12.66 31.79
CA PRO A 96 -2.71 -11.86 32.39
C PRO A 96 -2.11 -12.62 33.58
N ILE A 97 -0.80 -12.86 33.55
CA ILE A 97 -0.06 -13.44 34.67
C ILE A 97 0.58 -12.34 35.52
N THR A 98 0.51 -12.50 36.83
CA THR A 98 1.14 -11.58 37.78
C THR A 98 2.62 -11.95 37.92
N LEU A 99 3.51 -10.99 37.71
CA LEU A 99 4.93 -11.15 38.04
C LEU A 99 5.09 -11.12 39.56
N SER A 100 5.40 -12.25 40.19
CA SER A 100 5.90 -12.26 41.56
C SER A 100 7.41 -12.00 41.54
N ALA A 101 7.87 -11.02 42.30
CA ALA A 101 9.29 -10.83 42.57
C ALA A 101 9.80 -11.96 43.49
N ALA A 102 11.00 -12.48 43.20
CA ALA A 102 11.72 -13.45 44.03
C ALA A 102 12.51 -12.75 45.14
#